data_AF-A0A1F6WZ22-F1
#
_entry.id   AF-A0A1F6WZ22-F1
#
_cell.length_a   1.000
_cell.length_b   1.000
_cell.length_c   1.000
_cell.angle_alpha   90.00
_cell.angle_beta   90.00
_cell.angle_gamma   90.00
#
_symmetry.space_group_name_H-M   'P 1'
#
loop_
_entity.id
_entity.type
_entity.pdbx_description
1 polymer ?
#
loop_
_entity_poly.entity_id
_entity_poly.type
_entity_poly.pdbx_seq_one_letter_code
_entity_poly.pdbx_strand_id
1 'polypeptide(L)'
;MIKKDKNKLRLEAKSKILVLGLILITLVGIFSPMAHVNAVEAGRFCNRDAQDSGLTPATCVPFENTALCQSGCGGGHCTTTACPGTPETQGGGPTEYTLLAPLPCTGTSPGCVDGKLVTFTPAQDNNDALSAYLNTMIKIFIGLCAVFSVVMIVIGGMEYMTSELAHTKEAGKEKIWQALLGLLIALGAYALLNTINPDLLKTDLKSLKPLVIKITDKDFIVTNSDGEVTAGDGGPINQNSVGTSCDSRTILEAAQAAGTPITGGQAATFSCLITPESGCKSVENYNWGGGSSAYGPYQILLQSHSECFETPACYSAAGISGPLNCSTAFKDGNPKPGFEAIIQQCKKAADNFTCSTGAAVCVYRKQGFSAWTADSKNAKQKKCIDRWNH
;
A
#
# COMPACT_ATOMS: atom_id res chain seq x y z
N MET A 1 16.33 74.40 -21.75
CA MET A 1 16.27 73.58 -20.52
C MET A 1 15.03 72.69 -20.58
N ILE A 2 15.11 71.55 -21.26
CA ILE A 2 13.96 70.63 -21.43
C ILE A 2 13.89 69.77 -20.17
N LYS A 3 12.95 70.10 -19.28
CA LYS A 3 12.64 69.31 -18.08
C LYS A 3 12.13 67.93 -18.55
N LYS A 4 12.99 66.92 -18.54
CA LYS A 4 12.58 65.53 -18.79
C LYS A 4 11.69 65.12 -17.61
N ASP A 5 10.40 65.01 -17.88
CA ASP A 5 9.38 64.75 -16.87
C ASP A 5 9.59 63.37 -16.24
N LYS A 6 10.04 63.35 -14.98
CA LYS A 6 10.40 62.13 -14.23
C LYS A 6 9.22 61.15 -14.14
N ASN A 7 7.99 61.64 -14.23
CA ASN A 7 6.79 60.80 -14.19
C ASN A 7 6.56 60.04 -15.50
N LYS A 8 6.91 60.64 -16.66
CA LYS A 8 6.81 59.97 -17.97
C LYS A 8 7.81 58.81 -18.09
N LEU A 9 9.02 58.98 -17.55
CA LEU A 9 10.05 57.92 -17.56
C LEU A 9 9.69 56.74 -16.64
N ARG A 10 9.07 57.02 -15.48
CA ARG A 10 8.60 55.96 -14.56
C ARG A 10 7.38 55.22 -15.08
N LEU A 11 6.51 55.86 -15.86
CA LEU A 11 5.40 55.19 -16.52
C LEU A 11 5.88 54.21 -17.60
N GLU A 12 6.85 54.60 -18.43
CA GLU A 12 7.39 53.71 -19.46
C GLU A 12 8.15 52.51 -18.87
N ALA A 13 8.91 52.71 -17.79
CA ALA A 13 9.61 51.61 -17.13
C ALA A 13 8.65 50.61 -16.46
N LYS A 14 7.59 51.12 -15.79
CA LYS A 14 6.54 50.26 -15.21
C LYS A 14 5.76 49.50 -16.26
N SER A 15 5.45 50.13 -17.40
CA SER A 15 4.76 49.49 -18.53
C SER A 15 5.59 48.37 -19.15
N LYS A 16 6.90 48.58 -19.36
CA LYS A 16 7.79 47.55 -19.93
C LYS A 16 7.96 46.33 -19.01
N ILE A 17 8.05 46.55 -17.70
CA ILE A 17 8.13 45.44 -16.71
C ILE A 17 6.81 44.67 -16.64
N LEU A 18 5.68 45.36 -16.68
CA LEU A 18 4.35 44.72 -16.69
C LEU A 18 4.15 43.89 -17.96
N VAL A 19 4.57 44.40 -19.13
CA VAL A 19 4.46 43.72 -20.42
C VAL A 19 5.41 42.51 -20.50
N LEU A 20 6.66 42.63 -20.04
CA LEU A 20 7.56 41.47 -19.96
C LEU A 20 7.05 40.41 -18.98
N GLY A 21 6.50 40.83 -17.83
CA GLY A 21 5.90 39.93 -16.85
C GLY A 21 4.70 39.17 -17.43
N LEU A 22 3.82 39.86 -18.17
CA LEU A 22 2.69 39.25 -18.87
C LEU A 22 3.13 38.27 -19.97
N ILE A 23 4.17 38.62 -20.76
CA ILE A 23 4.73 37.73 -21.78
C ILE A 23 5.35 36.48 -21.16
N LEU A 24 6.00 36.60 -20.00
CA LEU A 24 6.58 35.46 -19.29
C LEU A 24 5.49 34.55 -18.69
N ILE A 25 4.41 35.14 -18.15
CA ILE A 25 3.25 34.40 -17.64
C ILE A 25 2.51 33.68 -18.77
N THR A 26 2.35 34.31 -19.94
CA THR A 26 1.73 33.65 -21.10
C THR A 26 2.62 32.57 -21.70
N LEU A 27 3.94 32.75 -21.75
CA LEU A 27 4.88 31.70 -22.16
C LEU A 27 4.84 30.49 -21.20
N VAL A 28 4.80 30.71 -19.89
CA VAL A 28 4.68 29.61 -18.90
C VAL A 28 3.31 28.91 -18.99
N GLY A 29 2.24 29.66 -19.29
CA GLY A 29 0.89 29.13 -19.48
C GLY A 29 0.72 28.29 -20.76
N ILE A 30 1.39 28.65 -21.85
CA ILE A 30 1.33 27.91 -23.13
C ILE A 30 2.07 26.57 -23.06
N PHE A 31 3.06 26.43 -22.16
CA PHE A 31 3.79 25.17 -21.93
C PHE A 31 3.19 24.25 -20.86
N SER A 32 1.99 24.54 -20.36
CA SER A 32 1.32 23.69 -19.36
C SER A 32 0.20 22.86 -19.99
N PRO A 33 0.43 21.61 -20.44
CA PRO A 33 -0.68 20.69 -20.67
C PRO A 33 -1.30 20.33 -19.33
N MET A 34 -2.58 20.69 -19.14
CA MET A 34 -3.40 20.19 -18.03
C MET A 34 -3.46 18.66 -18.12
N ALA A 35 -2.78 17.98 -17.20
CA ALA A 35 -2.79 16.52 -17.14
C ALA A 35 -4.00 16.03 -16.33
N HIS A 36 -4.84 15.22 -16.98
CA HIS A 36 -5.72 14.27 -16.31
C HIS A 36 -4.88 13.03 -16.02
N VAL A 37 -4.51 12.80 -14.76
CA VAL A 37 -3.86 11.55 -14.34
C VAL A 37 -4.93 10.49 -14.11
N ASN A 38 -5.11 9.59 -15.08
CA ASN A 38 -5.81 8.35 -14.84
C ASN A 38 -4.77 7.32 -14.38
N ALA A 39 -4.83 6.92 -13.11
CA ALA A 39 -4.14 5.72 -12.67
C ALA A 39 -4.89 4.51 -13.27
N VAL A 40 -4.28 3.80 -14.22
CA VAL A 40 -4.75 2.48 -14.64
C VAL A 40 -4.16 1.46 -13.68
N GLU A 41 -5.03 0.75 -12.98
CA GLU A 41 -4.68 -0.40 -12.15
C GLU A 41 -4.21 -1.55 -13.06
N ALA A 42 -2.91 -1.81 -13.08
CA ALA A 42 -2.32 -2.90 -13.84
C ALA A 42 -2.55 -4.23 -13.11
N GLY A 43 -3.70 -4.86 -13.34
CA GLY A 43 -3.90 -6.26 -12.97
C GLY A 43 -2.93 -7.17 -13.73
N ARG A 44 -2.59 -8.34 -13.17
CA ARG A 44 -1.71 -9.34 -13.82
C ARG A 44 -2.36 -10.72 -13.69
N PHE A 45 -2.35 -11.52 -14.76
CA PHE A 45 -2.78 -12.92 -14.70
C PHE A 45 -1.56 -13.81 -14.48
N CYS A 46 -1.62 -14.69 -13.48
CA CYS A 46 -0.60 -15.68 -13.18
C CYS A 46 -1.22 -17.07 -13.32
N ASN A 47 -0.56 -17.96 -14.07
CA ASN A 47 -0.95 -19.37 -14.13
C ASN A 47 0.03 -20.18 -13.27
N ARG A 48 -0.49 -21.11 -12.45
CA ARG A 48 0.34 -22.01 -11.65
C ARG A 48 0.45 -23.34 -12.39
N ASP A 49 1.64 -23.65 -12.87
CA ASP A 49 1.95 -25.00 -13.32
C ASP A 49 1.95 -25.94 -12.10
N ALA A 50 1.39 -27.14 -12.25
CA ALA A 50 1.11 -28.08 -11.16
C ALA A 50 2.37 -28.69 -10.49
N GLN A 51 3.56 -28.13 -10.70
CA GLN A 51 4.83 -28.56 -10.10
C GLN A 51 5.58 -27.38 -9.47
N ASP A 52 5.18 -27.07 -8.24
CA ASP A 52 6.03 -26.71 -7.09
C ASP A 52 7.12 -25.64 -7.29
N SER A 53 6.79 -24.54 -7.96
CA SER A 53 7.50 -23.28 -7.75
C SER A 53 6.46 -22.17 -7.64
N GLY A 54 6.41 -21.52 -6.49
CA GLY A 54 5.43 -20.46 -6.19
C GLY A 54 5.39 -19.37 -7.26
N LEU A 55 4.37 -18.51 -7.20
CA LEU A 55 4.19 -17.43 -8.17
C LEU A 55 5.44 -16.55 -8.24
N THR A 56 6.19 -16.66 -9.34
CA THR A 56 7.31 -15.76 -9.64
C THR A 56 6.85 -14.68 -10.63
N PRO A 57 7.51 -13.52 -10.71
CA PRO A 57 7.21 -12.51 -11.72
C PRO A 57 7.32 -13.04 -13.17
N ALA A 58 8.08 -14.13 -13.38
CA ALA A 58 8.28 -14.77 -14.68
C ALA A 58 7.07 -15.60 -15.14
N THR A 59 6.22 -16.10 -14.22
CA THR A 59 5.02 -16.90 -14.51
C THR A 59 3.75 -16.07 -14.72
N CYS A 60 3.87 -14.75 -14.79
CA CYS A 60 2.73 -13.84 -14.81
C CYS A 60 2.81 -12.84 -15.97
N VAL A 61 1.77 -12.82 -16.82
CA VAL A 61 1.67 -11.92 -17.99
C VAL A 61 0.86 -10.67 -17.67
N PRO A 62 1.25 -9.49 -18.20
CA PRO A 62 0.54 -8.23 -17.97
C PRO A 62 -0.87 -8.25 -18.57
N PHE A 63 -1.80 -7.51 -17.97
CA PHE A 63 -3.14 -7.26 -18.52
C PHE A 63 -3.02 -6.39 -19.78
N GLU A 64 -2.87 -7.03 -20.93
CA GLU A 64 -3.29 -6.44 -22.19
C GLU A 64 -4.77 -6.77 -22.38
N ASN A 65 -5.53 -5.82 -22.91
CA ASN A 65 -6.96 -5.90 -23.22
C ASN A 65 -7.33 -6.97 -24.28
N THR A 66 -6.47 -7.95 -24.50
CA THR A 66 -6.69 -9.09 -25.37
C THR A 66 -7.36 -10.21 -24.58
N ALA A 67 -8.62 -10.51 -24.91
CA ALA A 67 -9.31 -11.68 -24.40
C ALA A 67 -8.46 -12.92 -24.71
N LEU A 68 -7.94 -13.59 -23.67
CA LEU A 68 -7.18 -14.83 -23.82
C LEU A 68 -8.18 -16.00 -23.94
N CYS A 69 -8.25 -16.61 -25.13
CA CYS A 69 -9.00 -17.85 -25.34
C CYS A 69 -8.11 -19.04 -24.96
N GLN A 70 -8.51 -19.87 -24.00
CA GLN A 70 -7.72 -21.03 -23.56
C GLN A 70 -7.90 -22.21 -24.52
N SER A 71 -6.89 -22.50 -25.35
CA SER A 71 -6.86 -23.71 -26.17
C SER A 71 -6.13 -24.84 -25.43
N GLY A 72 -6.91 -25.79 -24.90
CA GLY A 72 -6.52 -27.16 -24.56
C GLY A 72 -5.27 -27.37 -23.69
N CYS A 73 -5.44 -27.76 -22.42
CA CYS A 73 -4.33 -28.21 -21.58
C CYS A 73 -4.13 -29.73 -21.72
N GLY A 74 -2.92 -30.16 -22.07
CA GLY A 74 -2.55 -31.57 -22.16
C GLY A 74 -1.07 -31.76 -21.82
N GLY A 75 -0.76 -32.68 -20.90
CA GLY A 75 0.62 -33.02 -20.55
C GLY A 75 1.37 -32.02 -19.67
N GLY A 76 0.67 -31.22 -18.86
CA GLY A 76 1.31 -30.27 -17.93
C GLY A 76 1.84 -28.98 -18.57
N HIS A 77 1.37 -28.64 -19.78
CA HIS A 77 1.60 -27.34 -20.41
C HIS A 77 0.27 -26.80 -20.94
N CYS A 78 -0.05 -25.55 -20.62
CA CYS A 78 -1.14 -24.81 -21.25
C CYS A 78 -0.51 -23.75 -22.17
N THR A 79 -0.68 -23.88 -23.48
CA THR A 79 -0.28 -22.86 -24.45
C THR A 79 -1.38 -21.82 -24.57
N THR A 80 -1.06 -20.55 -24.29
CA THR A 80 -1.93 -19.42 -24.64
C THR A 80 -1.61 -19.00 -26.07
N THR A 81 -2.62 -18.95 -26.94
CA THR A 81 -2.48 -18.40 -28.31
C THR A 81 -3.44 -17.22 -28.43
N ALA A 82 -2.97 -16.12 -29.03
CA ALA A 82 -3.82 -14.97 -29.34
C ALA A 82 -4.99 -15.39 -30.24
N CYS A 83 -6.21 -14.93 -29.92
CA CYS A 83 -7.39 -15.30 -30.72
C CYS A 83 -7.26 -14.66 -32.12
N PRO A 84 -7.43 -15.42 -33.22
CA PRO A 84 -7.27 -14.89 -34.57
C PRO A 84 -8.34 -13.83 -34.87
N GLY A 85 -7.94 -12.57 -35.04
CA GLY A 85 -8.84 -11.48 -35.45
C GLY A 85 -8.55 -10.08 -34.89
N THR A 86 -7.62 -9.92 -33.93
CA THR A 86 -7.23 -8.59 -33.43
C THR A 86 -6.09 -8.01 -34.26
N PRO A 87 -6.22 -6.79 -34.83
CA PRO A 87 -5.13 -6.14 -35.54
C PRO A 87 -3.97 -5.87 -34.59
N GLU A 88 -2.80 -6.38 -34.97
CA GLU A 88 -1.52 -6.22 -34.30
C GLU A 88 -1.17 -4.72 -34.21
N THR A 89 -1.33 -4.13 -33.02
CA THR A 89 -0.77 -2.81 -32.75
C THR A 89 0.56 -3.04 -32.06
N GLN A 90 1.65 -2.88 -32.82
CA GLN A 90 3.00 -2.81 -32.28
C GLN A 90 3.06 -1.59 -31.34
N GLY A 91 3.13 -1.81 -30.03
CA GLY A 91 3.15 -0.70 -29.07
C GLY A 91 3.42 -1.14 -27.63
N GLY A 92 4.70 -1.19 -27.25
CA GLY A 92 5.25 -0.88 -25.93
C GLY A 92 4.69 -1.63 -24.70
N GLY A 93 5.51 -2.52 -24.12
CA GLY A 93 5.23 -3.13 -22.82
C GLY A 93 5.02 -2.12 -21.67
N PRO A 94 4.45 -2.56 -20.54
CA PRO A 94 3.95 -1.69 -19.50
C PRO A 94 5.12 -1.13 -18.68
N THR A 95 5.38 0.17 -18.82
CA THR A 95 6.06 1.10 -17.88
C THR A 95 6.86 2.20 -18.59
N GLU A 96 6.85 2.29 -19.91
CA GLU A 96 7.58 3.37 -20.59
C GLU A 96 6.70 4.63 -20.75
N TYR A 97 7.03 5.70 -20.03
CA TYR A 97 6.43 7.02 -20.18
C TYR A 97 7.22 7.84 -21.20
N THR A 98 6.55 8.33 -22.25
CA THR A 98 7.18 9.25 -23.22
C THR A 98 7.02 10.70 -22.77
N LEU A 99 8.12 11.45 -22.68
CA LEU A 99 8.11 12.86 -22.32
C LEU A 99 7.51 13.69 -23.47
N LEU A 100 6.48 14.49 -23.16
CA LEU A 100 5.81 15.35 -24.15
C LEU A 100 6.74 16.44 -24.71
N ALA A 101 7.75 16.85 -23.94
CA ALA A 101 8.79 17.77 -24.36
C ALA A 101 10.16 17.15 -24.09
N PRO A 102 10.90 16.73 -25.13
CA PRO A 102 12.20 16.13 -24.94
C PRO A 102 13.22 17.17 -24.46
N LEU A 103 13.83 16.89 -23.31
CA LEU A 103 14.82 17.77 -22.69
C LEU A 103 16.23 17.42 -23.19
N PRO A 104 17.14 18.40 -23.35
CA PRO A 104 18.53 18.09 -23.69
C PRO A 104 19.20 17.32 -22.53
N CYS A 105 19.86 16.21 -22.83
CA CYS A 105 20.59 15.39 -21.88
C CYS A 105 22.03 15.17 -22.35
N THR A 106 22.96 15.12 -21.41
CA THR A 106 24.36 14.73 -21.65
C THR A 106 24.51 13.27 -21.23
N GLY A 107 24.92 12.41 -22.17
CA GLY A 107 24.77 10.95 -22.08
C GLY A 107 25.32 10.29 -20.81
N THR A 108 24.48 9.43 -20.24
CA THR A 108 24.64 8.22 -19.38
C THR A 108 23.32 7.91 -18.65
N SER A 109 22.35 8.82 -18.70
CA SER A 109 21.04 8.65 -18.06
C SER A 109 20.12 7.73 -18.86
N PRO A 110 19.38 6.81 -18.20
CA PRO A 110 18.33 6.01 -18.84
C PRO A 110 17.29 6.91 -19.54
N GLY A 111 16.88 6.55 -20.77
CA GLY A 111 15.90 7.31 -21.56
C GLY A 111 16.46 8.47 -22.42
N CYS A 112 17.78 8.66 -22.44
CA CYS A 112 18.47 9.64 -23.27
C CYS A 112 18.80 9.04 -24.66
N VAL A 113 18.12 9.49 -25.71
CA VAL A 113 18.33 9.09 -27.10
C VAL A 113 18.72 10.33 -27.91
N ASP A 114 19.82 10.28 -28.67
CA ASP A 114 20.31 11.39 -29.50
C ASP A 114 20.45 12.73 -28.75
N GLY A 115 20.91 12.67 -27.49
CA GLY A 115 21.10 13.86 -26.66
C GLY A 115 19.78 14.49 -26.17
N LYS A 116 18.65 13.78 -26.32
CA LYS A 116 17.34 14.15 -25.82
C LYS A 116 16.76 13.09 -24.89
N LEU A 117 16.32 13.51 -23.72
CA LEU A 117 15.58 12.66 -22.80
C LEU A 117 14.15 12.54 -23.35
N VAL A 118 13.80 11.36 -23.85
CA VAL A 118 12.54 11.11 -24.56
C VAL A 118 11.62 10.17 -23.80
N THR A 119 12.18 9.25 -23.02
CA THR A 119 11.40 8.27 -22.27
C THR A 119 11.84 8.18 -20.81
N PHE A 120 10.91 7.80 -19.95
CA PHE A 120 11.07 7.61 -18.51
C PHE A 120 10.45 6.26 -18.16
N THR A 121 11.21 5.39 -17.51
CA THR A 121 10.73 4.08 -17.06
C THR A 121 10.83 4.03 -15.53
N PRO A 122 9.71 4.12 -14.77
CA PRO A 122 9.73 4.07 -13.31
C PRO A 122 10.10 2.67 -12.77
N ALA A 123 10.07 1.63 -13.61
CA ALA A 123 10.36 0.26 -13.24
C ALA A 123 11.80 -0.20 -13.54
N GLN A 124 12.68 0.69 -14.00
CA GLN A 124 14.07 0.31 -14.26
C GLN A 124 14.83 0.16 -12.94
N ASP A 125 15.57 -0.94 -12.79
CA ASP A 125 16.18 -1.49 -11.55
C ASP A 125 17.00 -0.53 -10.66
N ASN A 126 17.23 0.70 -11.10
CA ASN A 126 18.02 1.70 -10.37
C ASN A 126 17.23 2.91 -9.88
N ASN A 127 15.92 3.03 -10.14
CA ASN A 127 15.06 4.16 -9.72
C ASN A 127 15.58 5.59 -10.01
N ASP A 128 16.63 5.71 -10.83
CA ASP A 128 17.37 6.96 -11.03
C ASP A 128 16.74 7.85 -12.12
N ALA A 129 15.69 7.39 -12.79
CA ALA A 129 15.10 8.10 -13.93
C ALA A 129 14.46 9.45 -13.53
N LEU A 130 13.82 9.52 -12.35
CA LEU A 130 13.24 10.77 -11.84
C LEU A 130 14.36 11.73 -11.37
N SER A 131 15.40 11.17 -10.74
CA SER A 131 16.58 11.95 -10.33
C SER A 131 17.30 12.55 -11.53
N ALA A 132 17.49 11.76 -12.59
CA ALA A 132 18.09 12.22 -13.83
C ALA A 132 17.28 13.37 -14.46
N TYR A 133 15.95 13.28 -14.46
CA TYR A 133 15.06 14.34 -14.96
C TYR A 133 15.21 15.65 -14.16
N LEU A 134 15.05 15.60 -12.84
CA LEU A 134 15.10 16.79 -11.98
C LEU A 134 16.48 17.45 -12.00
N ASN A 135 17.55 16.66 -11.94
CA ASN A 135 18.92 17.17 -12.01
C ASN A 135 19.20 17.86 -13.36
N THR A 136 18.71 17.28 -14.46
CA THR A 136 18.83 17.88 -15.79
C THR A 136 18.06 19.20 -15.89
N MET A 137 16.84 19.26 -15.36
CA MET A 137 16.02 20.48 -15.34
C MET A 137 16.68 21.61 -14.55
N ILE A 138 17.21 21.31 -13.34
CA ILE A 138 17.88 22.31 -12.49
C ILE A 138 19.13 22.87 -13.19
N LYS A 139 19.92 22.03 -13.86
CA LYS A 139 21.10 22.48 -14.63
C LYS A 139 20.73 23.40 -15.78
N ILE A 140 19.67 23.08 -16.53
CA ILE A 140 19.17 23.92 -17.62
C ILE A 140 18.71 25.29 -17.06
N PHE A 141 18.01 25.29 -15.94
CA PHE A 141 17.53 26.51 -15.30
C PHE A 141 18.68 27.43 -14.85
N ILE A 142 19.71 26.87 -14.19
CA ILE A 142 20.91 27.62 -13.79
C ILE A 142 21.67 28.15 -15.02
N GLY A 143 21.78 27.34 -16.09
CA GLY A 143 22.38 27.76 -17.35
C GLY A 143 21.64 28.95 -17.98
N LEU A 144 20.31 28.91 -17.98
CA LEU A 144 19.48 30.00 -18.49
C LEU A 144 19.64 31.27 -17.65
N CYS A 145 19.66 31.15 -16.31
CA CYS A 145 19.94 32.26 -15.41
C CYS A 145 21.31 32.90 -15.68
N ALA A 146 22.34 32.10 -15.92
CA ALA A 146 23.69 32.59 -16.22
C ALA A 146 23.72 33.42 -17.52
N VAL A 147 23.08 32.94 -18.59
CA VAL A 147 22.99 33.66 -19.86
C VAL A 147 22.27 35.00 -19.66
N PHE A 148 21.14 35.02 -18.96
CA PHE A 148 20.41 36.26 -18.68
C PHE A 148 21.21 37.25 -17.83
N SER A 149 21.95 36.75 -16.84
CA SER A 149 22.84 37.60 -16.03
C SER A 149 23.93 38.25 -16.89
N VAL A 150 24.56 37.52 -17.81
CA VAL A 150 25.58 38.09 -18.71
C VAL A 150 24.99 39.19 -19.61
N VAL A 151 23.80 38.97 -20.19
CA VAL A 151 23.14 39.97 -21.04
C VAL A 151 22.86 41.26 -20.27
N MET A 152 22.33 41.15 -19.04
CA MET A 152 22.05 42.33 -18.20
C MET A 152 23.32 43.05 -17.75
N ILE A 153 24.41 42.32 -17.49
CA ILE A 153 25.72 42.89 -17.17
C ILE A 153 26.28 43.67 -18.36
N VAL A 154 26.17 43.15 -19.58
CA VAL A 154 26.62 43.86 -20.80
C VAL A 154 25.81 45.13 -21.01
N ILE A 155 24.48 45.08 -20.89
CA ILE A 155 23.62 46.26 -21.03
C ILE A 155 23.93 47.31 -19.95
N GLY A 156 24.06 46.89 -18.68
CA GLY A 156 24.42 47.79 -17.59
C GLY A 156 25.84 48.35 -17.71
N GLY A 157 26.78 47.55 -18.23
CA GLY A 157 28.17 47.95 -18.48
C GLY A 157 28.30 48.97 -19.60
N MET A 158 27.57 48.76 -20.72
CA MET A 158 27.48 49.77 -21.78
C MET A 158 26.86 51.07 -21.26
N GLU A 159 25.74 50.98 -20.54
CA GLU A 159 25.06 52.15 -19.95
C GLU A 159 25.95 52.90 -18.96
N TYR A 160 26.81 52.21 -18.22
CA TYR A 160 27.78 52.83 -17.30
C TYR A 160 28.90 53.58 -18.05
N MET A 161 29.46 52.97 -19.10
CA MET A 161 30.58 53.54 -19.85
C MET A 161 30.17 54.72 -20.75
N THR A 162 29.00 54.66 -21.38
CA THR A 162 28.56 55.69 -22.34
C THR A 162 27.79 56.85 -21.70
N SER A 163 27.59 56.83 -20.38
CA SER A 163 26.82 57.83 -19.66
C SER A 163 27.69 58.96 -19.11
N GLU A 164 27.37 60.21 -19.43
CA GLU A 164 27.98 61.39 -18.79
C GLU A 164 27.20 61.86 -17.56
N LEU A 165 25.91 61.51 -17.47
CA LEU A 165 25.02 61.89 -16.38
C LEU A 165 25.19 60.95 -15.17
N ALA A 166 25.43 61.51 -13.98
CA ALA A 166 25.60 60.74 -12.74
C ALA A 166 24.43 59.77 -12.48
N HIS A 167 23.20 60.18 -12.79
CA HIS A 167 22.00 59.37 -12.58
C HIS A 167 21.92 58.12 -13.48
N THR A 168 22.45 58.16 -14.71
CA THR A 168 22.45 56.98 -15.58
C THR A 168 23.61 56.04 -15.27
N LYS A 169 24.73 56.56 -14.75
CA LYS A 169 25.80 55.74 -14.17
C LYS A 169 25.32 54.93 -12.96
N GLU A 170 24.54 55.55 -12.07
CA GLU A 170 23.95 54.84 -10.93
C GLU A 170 22.97 53.75 -11.38
N ALA A 171 22.15 54.01 -12.40
CA ALA A 171 21.22 53.03 -12.95
C ALA A 171 21.93 51.84 -13.62
N GLY A 172 23.03 52.07 -14.35
CA GLY A 172 23.86 51.00 -14.91
C GLY A 172 24.50 50.12 -13.84
N LYS A 173 25.02 50.74 -12.77
CA LYS A 173 25.58 50.02 -11.61
C LYS A 173 24.52 49.18 -10.89
N GLU A 174 23.32 49.73 -10.71
CA GLU A 174 22.21 49.02 -10.08
C GLU A 174 21.79 47.78 -10.89
N LYS A 175 21.73 47.87 -12.22
CA LYS A 175 21.42 46.72 -13.09
C LYS A 175 22.45 45.60 -12.98
N ILE A 176 23.73 45.96 -12.94
CA ILE A 176 24.82 44.99 -12.74
C ILE A 176 24.66 44.32 -11.36
N TRP A 177 24.39 45.10 -10.31
CA TRP A 177 24.21 44.57 -8.96
C TRP A 177 23.02 43.63 -8.85
N GLN A 178 21.88 43.98 -9.47
CA GLN A 178 20.69 43.14 -9.50
C GLN A 178 20.91 41.84 -10.29
N ALA A 179 21.63 41.89 -11.42
CA ALA A 179 21.98 40.71 -12.21
C ALA A 179 22.91 39.75 -11.45
N LEU A 180 23.86 40.30 -10.67
CA LEU A 180 24.74 39.53 -9.81
C LEU A 180 24.01 38.94 -8.60
N LEU A 181 23.11 39.70 -7.97
CA LEU A 181 22.27 39.21 -6.88
C LEU A 181 21.35 38.07 -7.34
N GLY A 182 20.75 38.19 -8.52
CA GLY A 182 19.90 37.14 -9.09
C GLY A 182 20.68 35.84 -9.32
N LEU A 183 21.90 35.92 -9.87
CA LEU A 183 22.77 34.76 -10.05
C LEU A 183 23.22 34.18 -8.70
N LEU A 184 23.56 35.04 -7.74
CA LEU A 184 23.97 34.64 -6.39
C LEU A 184 22.85 33.88 -5.67
N ILE A 185 21.59 34.33 -5.81
CA ILE A 185 20.44 33.64 -5.22
C ILE A 185 20.20 32.29 -5.90
N ALA A 186 20.32 32.20 -7.23
CA ALA A 186 20.17 30.94 -7.95
C ALA A 186 21.24 29.90 -7.54
N LEU A 187 22.50 30.32 -7.49
CA LEU A 187 23.61 29.48 -7.03
C LEU A 187 23.50 29.17 -5.53
N GLY A 188 23.03 30.14 -4.73
CA GLY A 188 22.78 29.99 -3.31
C GLY A 188 21.69 28.97 -3.01
N ALA A 189 20.60 28.97 -3.78
CA ALA A 189 19.53 27.97 -3.65
C ALA A 189 20.03 26.56 -3.99
N TYR A 190 20.84 26.42 -5.05
CA TYR A 190 21.50 25.15 -5.39
C TYR A 190 22.47 24.70 -4.28
N ALA A 191 23.34 25.60 -3.80
CA ALA A 191 24.29 25.30 -2.74
C ALA A 191 23.60 24.96 -1.42
N LEU A 192 22.49 25.64 -1.09
CA LEU A 192 21.70 25.37 0.11
C LEU A 192 21.03 23.99 0.04
N LEU A 193 20.38 23.65 -1.07
CA LEU A 193 19.83 22.30 -1.28
C LEU A 193 20.93 21.24 -1.17
N ASN A 194 22.07 21.46 -1.82
CA ASN A 194 23.21 20.55 -1.78
C ASN A 194 23.84 20.41 -0.37
N THR A 195 23.73 21.43 0.48
CA THR A 195 24.28 21.43 1.84
C THR A 195 23.33 20.78 2.85
N ILE A 196 22.02 21.07 2.76
CA ILE A 196 21.01 20.51 3.67
C ILE A 196 20.80 19.04 3.37
N ASN A 197 20.62 18.69 2.09
CA ASN A 197 20.49 17.32 1.69
C ASN A 197 20.83 17.14 0.20
N PRO A 198 22.03 16.63 -0.14
CA PRO A 198 22.37 16.34 -1.53
C PRO A 198 21.47 15.27 -2.16
N ASP A 199 20.73 14.49 -1.36
CA ASP A 199 19.77 13.49 -1.82
C ASP A 199 18.47 14.10 -2.37
N LEU A 200 18.23 15.40 -2.13
CA LEU A 200 17.17 16.13 -2.84
C LEU A 200 17.56 16.44 -4.29
N LEU A 201 18.87 16.46 -4.59
CA LEU A 201 19.42 16.57 -5.93
C LEU A 201 19.70 15.18 -6.54
N LYS A 202 20.01 14.21 -5.68
CA LYS A 202 20.14 12.79 -5.99
C LYS A 202 18.98 12.02 -5.38
N THR A 203 17.81 12.11 -5.99
CA THR A 203 16.65 11.31 -5.59
C THR A 203 16.85 9.84 -5.98
N ASP A 204 17.83 9.20 -5.34
CA ASP A 204 18.01 7.76 -5.38
C ASP A 204 16.84 7.15 -4.58
N LEU A 205 15.79 6.75 -5.30
CA LEU A 205 14.60 6.18 -4.66
C LEU A 205 14.83 4.75 -4.17
N LYS A 206 16.08 4.23 -4.15
CA LYS A 206 16.42 2.92 -3.53
C LYS A 206 15.99 2.82 -2.06
N SER A 207 15.85 3.95 -1.36
CA SER A 207 15.38 3.98 0.04
C SER A 207 13.85 3.96 0.18
N LEU A 208 13.09 4.14 -0.90
CA LEU A 208 11.67 3.82 -0.89
C LEU A 208 11.56 2.31 -0.78
N LYS A 209 11.31 1.82 0.44
CA LYS A 209 10.91 0.43 0.64
C LYS A 209 9.67 0.22 -0.23
N PRO A 210 9.72 -0.62 -1.27
CA PRO A 210 8.51 -0.97 -1.99
C PRO A 210 7.53 -1.51 -0.95
N LEU A 211 6.30 -1.00 -0.97
CA LEU A 211 5.21 -1.63 -0.23
C LEU A 211 4.93 -2.95 -0.95
N VAL A 212 5.71 -3.97 -0.59
CA VAL A 212 5.47 -5.33 -1.04
C VAL A 212 4.24 -5.80 -0.27
N ILE A 213 3.07 -5.66 -0.90
CA ILE A 213 1.90 -6.41 -0.49
C ILE A 213 2.23 -7.87 -0.81
N LYS A 214 2.71 -8.59 0.20
CA LYS A 214 2.91 -10.05 0.12
C LYS A 214 1.53 -10.69 0.13
N ILE A 215 0.95 -10.81 -1.05
CA ILE A 215 -0.22 -11.66 -1.24
C ILE A 215 0.30 -13.09 -1.14
N THR A 216 -0.11 -13.79 -0.09
CA THR A 216 0.21 -15.20 0.10
C THR A 216 -0.84 -16.03 -0.64
N ASP A 217 -0.55 -17.27 -1.03
CA ASP A 217 -1.56 -18.17 -1.63
C ASP A 217 -2.79 -18.35 -0.72
N LYS A 218 -2.59 -18.15 0.59
CA LYS A 218 -3.65 -18.06 1.60
C LYS A 218 -4.57 -16.86 1.45
N ASP A 219 -4.34 -15.90 0.57
CA ASP A 219 -5.23 -14.75 0.39
C ASP A 219 -6.24 -14.98 -0.73
N PHE A 220 -5.96 -15.94 -1.64
CA PHE A 220 -6.85 -16.28 -2.74
C PHE A 220 -7.82 -17.41 -2.40
N ILE A 221 -9.04 -17.29 -2.87
CA ILE A 221 -10.06 -18.33 -2.80
C ILE A 221 -10.18 -18.91 -4.21
N VAL A 222 -9.97 -20.21 -4.35
CA VAL A 222 -10.03 -20.90 -5.64
C VAL A 222 -11.33 -21.69 -5.70
N THR A 223 -12.09 -21.52 -6.79
CA THR A 223 -13.23 -22.40 -7.10
C THR A 223 -12.74 -23.44 -8.11
N ASN A 224 -12.71 -24.70 -7.70
CA ASN A 224 -12.32 -25.82 -8.54
C ASN A 224 -13.42 -26.15 -9.56
N SER A 225 -13.05 -26.93 -10.57
CA SER A 225 -13.96 -27.36 -11.65
C SER A 225 -15.17 -28.15 -11.15
N ASP A 226 -15.05 -28.80 -9.98
CA ASP A 226 -16.12 -29.55 -9.31
C ASP A 226 -17.05 -28.65 -8.47
N GLY A 227 -16.84 -27.33 -8.49
CA GLY A 227 -17.60 -26.35 -7.70
C GLY A 227 -17.14 -26.25 -6.24
N GLU A 228 -16.12 -27.01 -5.84
CA GLU A 228 -15.52 -26.93 -4.52
C GLU A 228 -14.62 -25.69 -4.41
N VAL A 229 -14.79 -24.93 -3.33
CA VAL A 229 -14.00 -23.75 -3.02
C VAL A 229 -12.93 -24.09 -1.99
N THR A 230 -11.66 -23.86 -2.32
CA THR A 230 -10.48 -24.12 -1.47
C THR A 230 -9.65 -22.86 -1.27
N ALA A 231 -8.74 -22.86 -0.30
CA ALA A 231 -7.72 -21.82 -0.25
C ALA A 231 -6.74 -21.95 -1.44
N GLY A 232 -6.07 -20.87 -1.83
CA GLY A 232 -5.09 -20.89 -2.92
C GLY A 232 -3.90 -21.82 -2.67
N ASP A 233 -3.60 -22.12 -1.39
CA ASP A 233 -2.63 -23.13 -0.97
C ASP A 233 -3.20 -24.56 -0.95
N GLY A 234 -4.44 -24.77 -1.40
CA GLY A 234 -5.13 -26.06 -1.34
C GLY A 234 -5.60 -26.45 0.06
N GLY A 235 -5.46 -25.55 1.05
CA GLY A 235 -5.94 -25.78 2.40
C GLY A 235 -7.47 -25.84 2.49
N PRO A 236 -8.00 -26.59 3.48
CA PRO A 236 -9.44 -26.67 3.71
C PRO A 236 -10.00 -25.32 4.19
N ILE A 237 -11.11 -24.88 3.61
CA ILE A 237 -11.84 -23.67 4.04
C ILE A 237 -13.32 -23.97 4.24
N ASN A 238 -13.94 -23.27 5.19
CA ASN A 238 -15.39 -23.21 5.26
C ASN A 238 -15.91 -22.06 4.38
N GLN A 239 -16.48 -22.40 3.22
CA GLN A 239 -17.02 -21.46 2.24
C GLN A 239 -18.04 -20.47 2.82
N ASN A 240 -18.80 -20.90 3.84
CA ASN A 240 -19.84 -20.07 4.46
C ASN A 240 -19.27 -19.01 5.41
N SER A 241 -17.97 -19.08 5.72
CA SER A 241 -17.30 -18.22 6.71
C SER A 241 -16.24 -17.31 6.07
N VAL A 242 -16.03 -17.41 4.75
CA VAL A 242 -14.98 -16.67 4.07
C VAL A 242 -15.26 -15.17 4.10
N GLY A 243 -14.23 -14.38 4.44
CA GLY A 243 -14.34 -12.92 4.62
C GLY A 243 -14.98 -12.50 5.95
N THR A 244 -15.27 -13.45 6.85
CA THR A 244 -15.75 -13.16 8.21
C THR A 244 -14.66 -13.38 9.25
N SER A 245 -14.92 -13.00 10.50
CA SER A 245 -14.02 -13.21 11.64
C SER A 245 -13.73 -14.68 11.95
N CYS A 246 -14.57 -15.62 11.50
CA CYS A 246 -14.39 -17.05 11.71
C CYS A 246 -13.85 -17.78 10.48
N ASP A 247 -13.31 -17.05 9.50
CA ASP A 247 -12.59 -17.67 8.39
C ASP A 247 -11.47 -18.59 8.92
N SER A 248 -11.24 -19.72 8.23
CA SER A 248 -10.28 -20.74 8.68
C SER A 248 -8.85 -20.18 8.77
N ARG A 249 -8.50 -19.17 7.98
CA ARG A 249 -7.19 -18.49 8.01
C ARG A 249 -7.08 -17.57 9.21
N THR A 250 -8.12 -16.78 9.48
CA THR A 250 -8.20 -15.95 10.69
C THR A 250 -8.08 -16.82 11.94
N ILE A 251 -8.68 -18.02 11.94
CA ILE A 251 -8.54 -18.99 13.04
C ILE A 251 -7.11 -19.53 13.14
N LEU A 252 -6.45 -19.87 12.02
CA LEU A 252 -5.04 -20.30 12.02
C LEU A 252 -4.12 -19.22 12.62
N GLU A 253 -4.29 -17.97 12.19
CA GLU A 253 -3.51 -16.84 12.68
C GLU A 253 -3.77 -16.55 14.16
N ALA A 254 -5.05 -16.57 14.58
CA ALA A 254 -5.44 -16.42 15.97
C ALA A 254 -4.87 -17.54 16.85
N ALA A 255 -4.89 -18.79 16.39
CA ALA A 255 -4.31 -19.93 17.10
C ALA A 255 -2.79 -19.80 17.24
N GLN A 256 -2.10 -19.30 16.19
CA GLN A 256 -0.67 -19.03 16.23
C GLN A 256 -0.34 -17.87 17.18
N ALA A 257 -1.11 -16.77 17.13
CA ALA A 257 -0.95 -15.62 18.03
C ALA A 257 -1.24 -15.97 19.49
N ALA A 258 -2.13 -16.93 19.75
CA ALA A 258 -2.37 -17.48 21.08
C ALA A 258 -1.29 -18.48 21.56
N GLY A 259 -0.28 -18.79 20.74
CA GLY A 259 0.79 -19.75 21.06
C GLY A 259 0.36 -21.21 20.99
N THR A 260 -0.76 -21.49 20.31
CA THR A 260 -1.38 -22.82 20.22
C THR A 260 -1.60 -23.20 18.75
N PRO A 261 -0.53 -23.42 17.96
CA PRO A 261 -0.67 -23.71 16.53
C PRO A 261 -1.50 -24.97 16.28
N ILE A 262 -2.24 -24.95 15.17
CA ILE A 262 -3.13 -26.01 14.70
C ILE A 262 -2.96 -26.20 13.18
N THR A 263 -3.44 -27.31 12.63
CA THR A 263 -3.43 -27.59 11.20
C THR A 263 -4.56 -26.87 10.46
N GLY A 264 -4.45 -26.75 9.13
CA GLY A 264 -5.53 -26.20 8.30
C GLY A 264 -6.84 -26.94 8.47
N GLY A 265 -6.82 -28.28 8.52
CA GLY A 265 -8.02 -29.11 8.75
C GLY A 265 -8.68 -28.85 10.10
N GLN A 266 -7.89 -28.68 11.16
CA GLN A 266 -8.40 -28.30 12.48
C GLN A 266 -9.06 -26.91 12.44
N ALA A 267 -8.43 -25.94 11.79
CA ALA A 267 -8.99 -24.59 11.68
C ALA A 267 -10.28 -24.54 10.83
N ALA A 268 -10.34 -25.31 9.75
CA ALA A 268 -11.56 -25.48 8.94
C ALA A 268 -12.67 -26.15 9.73
N THR A 269 -12.33 -27.16 10.55
CA THR A 269 -13.28 -27.80 11.46
C THR A 269 -13.83 -26.78 12.46
N PHE A 270 -12.98 -25.99 13.10
CA PHE A 270 -13.40 -24.92 14.02
C PHE A 270 -14.29 -23.89 13.32
N SER A 271 -13.92 -23.43 12.13
CA SER A 271 -14.71 -22.49 11.32
C SER A 271 -16.13 -23.04 11.06
N CYS A 272 -16.23 -24.32 10.73
CA CYS A 272 -17.50 -25.01 10.52
C CYS A 272 -18.31 -25.18 11.81
N LEU A 273 -17.66 -25.43 12.95
CA LEU A 273 -18.31 -25.57 14.26
C LEU A 273 -18.85 -24.25 14.80
N ILE A 274 -18.08 -23.15 14.69
CA ILE A 274 -18.47 -21.84 15.21
C ILE A 274 -19.74 -21.30 14.53
N THR A 275 -19.93 -21.61 13.25
CA THR A 275 -21.05 -21.08 12.45
C THR A 275 -22.42 -21.43 13.06
N PRO A 276 -22.78 -22.70 13.34
CA PRO A 276 -24.02 -23.03 14.04
C PRO A 276 -24.01 -22.68 15.54
N GLU A 277 -22.85 -22.61 16.20
CA GLU A 277 -22.78 -22.33 17.65
C GLU A 277 -23.08 -20.86 17.98
N SER A 278 -22.55 -19.94 17.18
CA SER A 278 -22.61 -18.50 17.50
C SER A 278 -22.85 -17.60 16.29
N GLY A 279 -22.92 -18.16 15.08
CA GLY A 279 -22.95 -17.36 13.85
C GLY A 279 -21.71 -16.49 13.69
N CYS A 280 -20.57 -16.93 14.22
CA CYS A 280 -19.29 -16.20 14.19
C CYS A 280 -19.29 -14.88 14.96
N LYS A 281 -20.12 -14.79 16.00
CA LYS A 281 -20.21 -13.63 16.89
C LYS A 281 -19.87 -14.06 18.31
N SER A 282 -19.36 -13.13 19.11
CA SER A 282 -19.29 -13.39 20.53
C SER A 282 -20.69 -13.24 21.13
N VAL A 283 -21.23 -14.34 21.67
CA VAL A 283 -22.56 -14.39 22.29
C VAL A 283 -22.52 -15.18 23.58
N GLU A 284 -23.44 -14.85 24.47
CA GLU A 284 -23.69 -15.63 25.68
C GLU A 284 -24.80 -16.64 25.40
N ASN A 285 -24.56 -17.92 25.65
CA ASN A 285 -25.62 -18.93 25.59
C ASN A 285 -26.34 -18.98 26.93
N TYR A 286 -27.57 -18.50 26.94
CA TYR A 286 -28.44 -18.46 28.10
C TYR A 286 -29.39 -19.66 28.12
N ASN A 287 -29.27 -20.50 29.15
CA ASN A 287 -30.19 -21.61 29.40
C ASN A 287 -31.22 -21.23 30.46
N TRP A 288 -32.50 -21.17 30.07
CA TRP A 288 -33.62 -20.77 30.94
C TRP A 288 -33.77 -21.75 32.12
N GLY A 289 -33.20 -21.38 33.28
CA GLY A 289 -33.33 -22.10 34.54
C GLY A 289 -32.18 -23.07 34.89
N GLY A 290 -31.33 -23.44 33.94
CA GLY A 290 -30.20 -24.38 34.16
C GLY A 290 -28.85 -23.73 34.43
N GLY A 291 -28.68 -22.44 34.09
CA GLY A 291 -27.37 -21.77 34.09
C GLY A 291 -26.48 -22.24 32.95
N SER A 292 -25.73 -21.32 32.36
CA SER A 292 -24.72 -21.63 31.35
C SER A 292 -23.64 -20.57 31.37
N SER A 293 -22.40 -21.04 31.46
CA SER A 293 -21.21 -20.18 31.40
C SER A 293 -20.58 -20.18 30.00
N ALA A 294 -21.29 -20.72 29.00
CA ALA A 294 -20.80 -20.78 27.62
C ALA A 294 -20.81 -19.38 26.99
N TYR A 295 -19.65 -18.96 26.51
CA TYR A 295 -19.44 -17.61 26.02
C TYR A 295 -18.46 -17.59 24.85
N GLY A 296 -18.49 -16.50 24.08
CA GLY A 296 -17.56 -16.30 22.97
C GLY A 296 -17.99 -16.97 21.66
N PRO A 297 -17.25 -16.77 20.58
CA PRO A 297 -17.53 -17.37 19.28
C PRO A 297 -17.53 -18.91 19.33
N TYR A 298 -16.71 -19.51 20.19
CA TYR A 298 -16.59 -20.96 20.32
C TYR A 298 -17.53 -21.58 21.38
N GLN A 299 -18.33 -20.76 22.08
CA GLN A 299 -19.24 -21.23 23.14
C GLN A 299 -18.55 -22.07 24.23
N ILE A 300 -17.36 -21.64 24.66
CA ILE A 300 -16.60 -22.34 25.70
C ILE A 300 -17.18 -22.00 27.07
N LEU A 301 -17.38 -23.02 27.91
CA LEU A 301 -17.81 -22.87 29.30
C LEU A 301 -16.72 -22.22 30.15
N LEU A 302 -16.93 -20.97 30.58
CA LEU A 302 -16.01 -20.20 31.42
C LEU A 302 -15.75 -20.86 32.79
N GLN A 303 -16.72 -21.60 33.32
CA GLN A 303 -16.57 -22.25 34.63
C GLN A 303 -15.73 -23.54 34.55
N SER A 304 -16.10 -24.47 33.66
CA SER A 304 -15.54 -25.82 33.63
C SER A 304 -14.23 -25.92 32.83
N HIS A 305 -13.95 -24.96 31.95
CA HIS A 305 -12.71 -24.87 31.18
C HIS A 305 -11.93 -23.60 31.54
N SER A 306 -12.07 -23.11 32.78
CA SER A 306 -11.42 -21.88 33.25
C SER A 306 -9.92 -21.92 33.01
N GLU A 307 -9.27 -23.08 33.15
CA GLU A 307 -7.83 -23.21 32.94
C GLU A 307 -7.40 -22.96 31.49
N CYS A 308 -8.30 -23.14 30.51
CA CYS A 308 -8.00 -22.83 29.12
C CYS A 308 -7.98 -21.32 28.81
N PHE A 309 -8.50 -20.50 29.72
CA PHE A 309 -8.40 -19.04 29.66
C PHE A 309 -7.19 -18.50 30.43
N GLU A 310 -6.43 -19.33 31.13
CA GLU A 310 -5.24 -18.92 31.89
C GLU A 310 -4.01 -18.81 30.98
N THR A 311 -4.09 -17.89 30.01
CA THR A 311 -3.01 -17.65 29.04
C THR A 311 -2.65 -16.16 28.96
N PRO A 312 -1.41 -15.81 28.59
CA PRO A 312 -1.01 -14.41 28.40
C PRO A 312 -1.91 -13.64 27.43
N ALA A 313 -2.38 -14.29 26.36
CA ALA A 313 -3.30 -13.70 25.39
C ALA A 313 -4.63 -13.31 26.04
N CYS A 314 -5.16 -14.15 26.93
CA CYS A 314 -6.41 -13.90 27.65
C CYS A 314 -6.27 -12.85 28.76
N TYR A 315 -5.13 -12.80 29.46
CA TYR A 315 -4.84 -11.74 30.43
C TYR A 315 -4.77 -10.37 29.78
N SER A 316 -4.08 -10.29 28.64
CA SER A 316 -4.01 -9.08 27.83
C SER A 316 -5.39 -8.66 27.32
N ALA A 317 -6.20 -9.61 26.83
CA ALA A 317 -7.56 -9.35 26.38
C ALA A 317 -8.46 -8.80 27.51
N ALA A 318 -8.37 -9.36 28.71
CA ALA A 318 -9.09 -8.86 29.87
C ALA A 318 -8.56 -7.50 30.37
N GLY A 319 -7.29 -7.19 30.12
CA GLY A 319 -6.62 -6.00 30.64
C GLY A 319 -6.14 -6.17 32.07
N ILE A 320 -5.69 -7.38 32.43
CA ILE A 320 -5.16 -7.72 33.75
C ILE A 320 -3.76 -8.34 33.62
N SER A 321 -2.99 -8.30 34.71
CA SER A 321 -1.64 -8.86 34.78
C SER A 321 -1.56 -10.18 35.55
N GLY A 322 -2.70 -10.75 35.93
CA GLY A 322 -2.81 -11.95 36.77
C GLY A 322 -3.86 -12.94 36.28
N PRO A 323 -4.04 -14.07 36.98
CA PRO A 323 -4.96 -15.12 36.57
C PRO A 323 -6.41 -14.65 36.58
N LEU A 324 -7.19 -15.13 35.60
CA LEU A 324 -8.60 -14.78 35.43
C LEU A 324 -9.49 -15.46 36.49
N ASN A 325 -9.21 -16.73 36.79
CA ASN A 325 -9.93 -17.55 37.76
C ASN A 325 -11.45 -17.60 37.54
N CYS A 326 -11.86 -17.74 36.28
CA CYS A 326 -13.27 -17.76 35.89
C CYS A 326 -14.11 -18.80 36.64
N SER A 327 -13.54 -19.96 36.99
CA SER A 327 -14.21 -20.98 37.80
C SER A 327 -14.74 -20.46 39.15
N THR A 328 -14.10 -19.45 39.75
CA THR A 328 -14.49 -18.90 41.06
C THR A 328 -15.72 -17.99 40.98
N ALA A 329 -15.98 -17.46 39.78
CA ALA A 329 -17.00 -16.46 39.50
C ALA A 329 -18.33 -17.05 39.04
N PHE A 330 -18.37 -18.35 38.74
CA PHE A 330 -19.57 -19.07 38.33
C PHE A 330 -19.86 -20.24 39.28
N LYS A 331 -21.14 -20.58 39.44
CA LYS A 331 -21.60 -21.78 40.15
C LYS A 331 -22.75 -22.40 39.36
N ASP A 332 -22.63 -23.68 39.02
CA ASP A 332 -23.62 -24.40 38.21
C ASP A 332 -23.98 -23.64 36.90
N GLY A 333 -22.97 -23.05 36.25
CA GLY A 333 -23.11 -22.23 35.05
C GLY A 333 -23.64 -20.81 35.29
N ASN A 334 -24.05 -20.46 36.51
CA ASN A 334 -24.62 -19.16 36.83
C ASN A 334 -23.57 -18.20 37.40
N PRO A 335 -23.60 -16.90 37.02
CA PRO A 335 -22.74 -15.89 37.63
C PRO A 335 -23.02 -15.77 39.14
N LYS A 336 -21.97 -15.77 39.96
CA LYS A 336 -22.08 -15.63 41.42
C LYS A 336 -22.20 -14.15 41.82
N PRO A 337 -23.16 -13.79 42.69
CA PRO A 337 -23.22 -12.45 43.26
C PRO A 337 -21.93 -12.08 44.01
N GLY A 338 -21.46 -10.85 43.86
CA GLY A 338 -20.24 -10.33 44.49
C GLY A 338 -18.93 -10.60 43.72
N PHE A 339 -19.01 -11.24 42.55
CA PHE A 339 -17.88 -11.53 41.67
C PHE A 339 -17.97 -10.80 40.33
N GLU A 340 -18.77 -9.73 40.23
CA GLU A 340 -19.12 -9.05 38.98
C GLU A 340 -17.88 -8.60 38.19
N ALA A 341 -16.84 -8.12 38.88
CA ALA A 341 -15.60 -7.70 38.24
C ALA A 341 -14.90 -8.87 37.51
N ILE A 342 -14.80 -10.04 38.14
CA ILE A 342 -14.17 -11.23 37.56
C ILE A 342 -15.04 -11.77 36.41
N ILE A 343 -16.37 -11.75 36.57
CA ILE A 343 -17.31 -12.16 35.51
C ILE A 343 -17.09 -11.31 34.26
N GLN A 344 -17.02 -9.98 34.40
CA GLN A 344 -16.80 -9.07 33.28
C GLN A 344 -15.43 -9.27 32.63
N GLN A 345 -14.37 -9.52 33.41
CA GLN A 345 -13.03 -9.81 32.88
C GLN A 345 -13.00 -11.12 32.07
N CYS A 346 -13.65 -12.18 32.58
CA CYS A 346 -13.77 -13.46 31.89
C CYS A 346 -14.56 -13.35 30.59
N LYS A 347 -15.68 -12.62 30.60
CA LYS A 347 -16.46 -12.35 29.39
C LYS A 347 -15.64 -11.55 28.37
N LYS A 348 -14.96 -10.49 28.81
CA LYS A 348 -14.08 -9.67 27.97
C LYS A 348 -12.91 -10.48 27.37
N ALA A 349 -12.32 -11.40 28.13
CA ALA A 349 -11.30 -12.30 27.61
C ALA A 349 -11.88 -13.22 26.52
N ALA A 350 -13.03 -13.84 26.79
CA ALA A 350 -13.68 -14.75 25.86
C ALA A 350 -14.30 -14.06 24.62
N ASP A 351 -14.61 -12.77 24.70
CA ASP A 351 -14.97 -11.91 23.56
C ASP A 351 -13.81 -11.72 22.58
N ASN A 352 -12.58 -11.71 23.08
CA ASN A 352 -11.40 -11.54 22.24
C ASN A 352 -11.15 -12.82 21.42
N PHE A 353 -11.16 -12.67 20.09
CA PHE A 353 -11.09 -13.80 19.17
C PHE A 353 -9.81 -14.64 19.35
N THR A 354 -8.66 -14.01 19.60
CA THR A 354 -7.37 -14.71 19.82
C THR A 354 -7.40 -15.52 21.11
N CYS A 355 -7.80 -14.91 22.23
CA CYS A 355 -7.96 -15.63 23.50
C CYS A 355 -8.97 -16.78 23.37
N SER A 356 -10.14 -16.52 22.79
CA SER A 356 -11.21 -17.51 22.60
C SER A 356 -10.74 -18.69 21.72
N THR A 357 -9.98 -18.40 20.66
CA THR A 357 -9.37 -19.43 19.80
C THR A 357 -8.37 -20.27 20.58
N GLY A 358 -7.46 -19.66 21.34
CA GLY A 358 -6.51 -20.39 22.18
C GLY A 358 -7.21 -21.28 23.21
N ALA A 359 -8.27 -20.77 23.85
CA ALA A 359 -9.07 -21.54 24.79
C ALA A 359 -9.77 -22.72 24.11
N ALA A 360 -10.35 -22.53 22.92
CA ALA A 360 -10.97 -23.59 22.14
C ALA A 360 -9.96 -24.68 21.73
N VAL A 361 -8.76 -24.29 21.30
CA VAL A 361 -7.67 -25.24 21.00
C VAL A 361 -7.24 -26.00 22.24
N CYS A 362 -7.17 -25.35 23.41
CA CYS A 362 -6.91 -26.03 24.69
C CYS A 362 -7.98 -27.08 25.00
N VAL A 363 -9.27 -26.76 24.84
CA VAL A 363 -10.37 -27.71 25.02
C VAL A 363 -10.26 -28.88 24.04
N TYR A 364 -10.02 -28.59 22.75
CA TYR A 364 -9.81 -29.62 21.73
C TYR A 364 -8.67 -30.58 22.09
N ARG A 365 -7.53 -30.06 22.59
CA ARG A 365 -6.40 -30.90 22.99
C ARG A 365 -6.71 -31.83 24.17
N LYS A 366 -7.69 -31.48 25.01
CA LYS A 366 -8.08 -32.29 26.17
C LYS A 366 -9.10 -33.39 25.82
N GLN A 367 -10.07 -33.08 24.97
CA GLN A 367 -11.24 -33.95 24.76
C GLN A 367 -11.70 -34.03 23.30
N GLY A 368 -10.88 -33.56 22.36
CA GLY A 368 -11.18 -33.54 20.93
C GLY A 368 -12.32 -32.59 20.54
N PHE A 369 -12.74 -32.67 19.28
CA PHE A 369 -13.90 -31.91 18.80
C PHE A 369 -15.24 -32.43 19.37
N SER A 370 -15.23 -33.56 20.08
CA SER A 370 -16.41 -34.08 20.77
C SER A 370 -17.00 -33.11 21.80
N ALA A 371 -16.20 -32.17 22.30
CA ALA A 371 -16.67 -31.10 23.20
C ALA A 371 -17.86 -30.30 22.65
N TRP A 372 -17.98 -30.18 21.33
CA TRP A 372 -19.07 -29.45 20.65
C TRP A 372 -20.20 -30.38 20.15
N THR A 373 -20.18 -31.67 20.54
CA THR A 373 -21.13 -32.68 20.01
C THR A 373 -21.88 -33.45 21.09
N ALA A 374 -21.89 -32.95 22.32
CA ALA A 374 -22.47 -33.66 23.47
C ALA A 374 -23.99 -33.91 23.35
N ASP A 375 -24.72 -33.10 22.57
CA ASP A 375 -26.17 -33.30 22.34
C ASP A 375 -26.43 -34.17 21.08
N SER A 376 -27.41 -35.06 21.21
CA SER A 376 -28.06 -35.80 20.12
C SER A 376 -28.48 -34.95 18.91
N LYS A 377 -28.74 -33.65 19.11
CA LYS A 377 -29.18 -32.70 18.07
C LYS A 377 -28.03 -32.09 17.25
N ASN A 378 -26.77 -32.39 17.56
CA ASN A 378 -25.58 -31.77 16.96
C ASN A 378 -25.15 -32.42 15.62
N ALA A 379 -26.11 -32.81 14.78
CA ALA A 379 -25.85 -33.47 13.50
C ALA A 379 -25.05 -32.59 12.52
N LYS A 380 -25.16 -31.26 12.64
CA LYS A 380 -24.38 -30.31 11.83
C LYS A 380 -22.91 -30.27 12.28
N GLN A 381 -22.67 -30.22 13.58
CA GLN A 381 -21.34 -30.23 14.17
C GLN A 381 -20.59 -31.54 13.87
N LYS A 382 -21.28 -32.68 13.95
CA LYS A 382 -20.69 -33.98 13.57
C LYS A 382 -20.24 -34.00 12.11
N LYS A 383 -21.08 -33.51 11.18
CA LYS A 383 -20.71 -33.36 9.76
C LYS A 383 -19.50 -32.46 9.53
N CYS A 384 -19.32 -31.41 10.34
CA CYS A 384 -18.15 -30.55 10.26
C CYS A 384 -16.87 -31.31 10.61
N ILE A 385 -16.91 -32.13 11.66
CA ILE A 385 -15.77 -32.94 12.11
C ILE A 385 -15.45 -34.00 11.06
N ASP A 386 -16.45 -34.75 10.59
CA ASP A 386 -16.27 -35.82 9.61
C ASP A 386 -15.73 -35.33 8.26
N ARG A 387 -15.90 -34.04 7.93
CA ARG A 387 -15.45 -33.47 6.66
C ARG A 387 -13.99 -33.00 6.69
N TRP A 388 -13.50 -32.52 7.83
CA TRP A 388 -12.25 -31.74 7.89
C TRP A 388 -11.24 -32.25 8.93
N ASN A 389 -11.67 -33.11 9.86
CA ASN A 389 -10.81 -33.68 10.89
C ASN A 389 -10.29 -35.07 10.47
N HIS A 390 -9.39 -35.07 9.49
CA HIS A 390 -8.68 -36.25 8.99
C HIS A 390 -7.17 -36.18 9.28
#